data_AF-A0A8X6UDU8-F1
#
_entry.id   AF-A0A8X6UDU8-F1
#
_cell.length_a   1.000
_cell.length_b   1.000
_cell.length_c   1.000
_cell.angle_alpha   90.00
_cell.angle_beta   90.00
_cell.angle_gamma   90.00
#
_symmetry.space_group_name_H-M   'P 1'
#
loop_
_entity.id
_entity.type
_entity.pdbx_description
1 polymer ?
#
loop_
_entity_poly.entity_id
_entity_poly.type
_entity_poly.pdbx_seq_one_letter_code
_entity_poly.pdbx_strand_id
1 'polypeptide(L)'
;MKGCFSACAAVLFAVQIMNDGSIGSTLKDAKTKVVPVKPMPIPHEEADPERIDDMDTGEEIVQGKCSPRPIDCEELLQCGLTVSGIYRIYPRNRVNSWGDAGFDVYCDMDTDGGGWTVIQRRDDFGTNSDFFFKGWQSYKFGFGDFNFDFWLGNDKIFALSNQRRSTLRFDLLDFEGEDGYATYDDFYVDDENQGYRLHLGDYRGVIGDSFKGHNLCKFSTRDRDNDNNRYQNCALVYKGGWWYNNCHTVNLNGLYLRGRHDTYADGVNWYAWKGFRYSLRKTEMKIRSTTFLSKPFNEPFQMVTPAPAQ
;
A
#
# COMPACT_ATOMS: atom_id res chain seq x y z
N MET A 1 -25.82 18.92 1.92
CA MET A 1 -26.12 18.15 0.69
C MET A 1 -26.01 19.05 -0.56
N LYS A 2 -24.81 19.54 -0.88
CA LYS A 2 -24.44 20.13 -2.19
C LYS A 2 -22.91 20.04 -2.26
N GLY A 3 -22.38 19.23 -3.18
CA GLY A 3 -20.92 19.01 -3.27
C GLY A 3 -20.55 17.69 -3.96
N CYS A 4 -21.13 17.40 -5.12
CA CYS A 4 -20.61 16.38 -6.06
C CYS A 4 -21.23 16.59 -7.46
N PHE A 5 -21.27 17.85 -7.91
CA PHE A 5 -21.70 18.20 -9.27
C PHE A 5 -20.77 19.29 -9.78
N SER A 6 -19.56 18.93 -10.15
CA SER A 6 -18.82 19.64 -11.19
C SER A 6 -17.68 18.75 -11.66
N ALA A 7 -17.53 18.66 -12.98
CA ALA A 7 -16.54 17.89 -13.74
C ALA A 7 -16.82 16.37 -13.89
N CYS A 8 -17.80 16.02 -14.73
CA CYS A 8 -17.68 14.87 -15.63
C CYS A 8 -18.73 14.99 -16.74
N ALA A 9 -18.39 15.73 -17.80
CA ALA A 9 -19.11 15.72 -19.07
C ALA A 9 -18.13 15.22 -20.13
N ALA A 10 -18.56 14.23 -20.92
CA ALA A 10 -17.77 13.28 -21.73
C ALA A 10 -17.24 12.12 -20.87
N VAL A 11 -17.74 10.88 -20.94
CA VAL A 11 -17.85 10.03 -22.13
C VAL A 11 -19.08 9.12 -22.02
N LEU A 12 -20.03 9.29 -22.94
CA LEU A 12 -21.05 8.30 -23.27
C LEU A 12 -20.57 7.55 -24.54
N PHE A 13 -21.02 6.29 -24.67
CA PHE A 13 -20.89 5.36 -25.81
C PHE A 13 -19.67 4.43 -25.83
N ALA A 14 -19.86 3.17 -25.45
CA ALA A 14 -19.99 2.05 -26.40
C ALA A 14 -20.17 0.70 -25.66
N VAL A 15 -21.03 -0.14 -26.22
CA VAL A 15 -21.61 -1.37 -25.68
C VAL A 15 -21.28 -2.53 -26.65
N GLN A 16 -20.94 -3.70 -26.09
CA GLN A 16 -21.14 -5.07 -26.62
C GLN A 16 -20.35 -5.63 -27.84
N ILE A 17 -20.18 -6.96 -27.77
CA ILE A 17 -20.18 -8.05 -28.79
C ILE A 17 -18.85 -8.81 -29.08
N MET A 18 -18.96 -10.15 -28.99
CA MET A 18 -18.21 -11.28 -29.62
C MET A 18 -17.10 -11.90 -28.74
N ASN A 19 -17.24 -13.08 -28.13
CA ASN A 19 -17.69 -14.44 -28.52
C ASN A 19 -16.69 -15.24 -29.37
N ASP A 20 -16.35 -16.43 -28.82
CA ASP A 20 -15.74 -17.64 -29.39
C ASP A 20 -14.28 -17.65 -29.92
N GLY A 21 -13.49 -18.60 -29.40
CA GLY A 21 -12.16 -18.92 -29.91
C GLY A 21 -11.44 -20.04 -29.13
N SER A 22 -11.96 -21.27 -29.25
CA SER A 22 -11.33 -22.50 -28.77
C SER A 22 -10.09 -22.86 -29.60
N ILE A 23 -8.94 -23.12 -28.96
CA ILE A 23 -7.84 -23.93 -29.54
C ILE A 23 -7.24 -24.80 -28.42
N GLY A 24 -7.58 -26.08 -28.44
CA GLY A 24 -6.94 -27.12 -27.62
C GLY A 24 -5.79 -27.77 -28.37
N SER A 25 -4.62 -27.82 -27.74
CA SER A 25 -3.55 -28.77 -28.08
C SER A 25 -2.73 -29.08 -26.83
N THR A 26 -2.82 -30.31 -26.32
CA THR A 26 -1.99 -30.75 -25.19
C THR A 26 -1.08 -31.89 -25.63
N LEU A 27 0.21 -31.64 -25.46
CA LEU A 27 1.33 -32.56 -25.64
C LEU A 27 1.40 -33.59 -24.51
N LYS A 28 2.06 -34.70 -24.85
CA LYS A 28 2.13 -35.97 -24.15
C LYS A 28 3.00 -35.95 -22.88
N ASP A 29 2.63 -36.87 -22.01
CA ASP A 29 3.26 -37.39 -20.80
C ASP A 29 4.79 -37.25 -20.65
N ALA A 30 5.21 -36.71 -19.50
CA ALA A 30 6.50 -37.02 -18.88
C ALA A 30 6.28 -37.32 -17.38
N LYS A 31 6.41 -38.59 -17.00
CA LYS A 31 6.36 -39.05 -15.61
C LYS A 31 7.73 -38.88 -14.96
N THR A 32 7.85 -37.94 -14.02
CA THR A 32 9.04 -37.82 -13.16
C THR A 32 8.82 -38.64 -11.89
N LYS A 33 9.66 -39.66 -11.68
CA LYS A 33 9.69 -40.48 -10.46
C LYS A 33 10.24 -39.64 -9.30
N VAL A 34 9.43 -39.48 -8.24
CA VAL A 34 9.87 -38.94 -6.95
C VAL A 34 10.39 -40.11 -6.10
N VAL A 35 11.64 -40.04 -5.66
CA VAL A 35 12.23 -40.98 -4.70
C VAL A 35 12.07 -40.38 -3.30
N PRO A 36 11.57 -41.12 -2.29
CA PRO A 36 11.41 -40.60 -0.94
C PRO A 36 12.76 -40.54 -0.22
N VAL A 37 13.12 -39.36 0.29
CA VAL A 37 14.29 -39.17 1.17
C VAL A 37 13.84 -39.41 2.61
N LYS A 38 14.56 -40.27 3.31
CA LYS A 38 14.31 -40.63 4.72
C LYS A 38 14.88 -39.54 5.64
N PRO A 39 14.19 -39.08 6.70
CA PRO A 39 14.73 -38.08 7.61
C PRO A 39 15.92 -38.61 8.42
N MET A 40 16.96 -37.79 8.57
CA MET A 40 18.08 -38.02 9.50
C MET A 40 17.67 -37.61 10.93
N PRO A 41 18.19 -38.26 11.98
CA PRO A 41 17.94 -37.87 13.37
C PRO A 41 18.75 -36.62 13.75
N ILE A 42 18.12 -35.70 14.48
CA ILE A 42 18.75 -34.52 15.09
C ILE A 42 19.28 -34.94 16.47
N PRO A 43 20.56 -34.67 16.82
CA PRO A 43 21.05 -34.89 18.17
C PRO A 43 20.49 -33.82 19.11
N HIS A 44 19.94 -34.25 20.24
CA HIS A 44 19.60 -33.39 21.36
C HIS A 44 20.86 -33.12 22.19
N GLU A 45 21.22 -31.86 22.36
CA GLU A 45 22.27 -31.42 23.28
C GLU A 45 21.59 -30.64 24.41
N GLU A 46 21.66 -31.18 25.63
CA GLU A 46 21.14 -30.61 26.86
C GLU A 46 22.06 -29.48 27.34
N ALA A 47 21.50 -28.34 27.77
CA ALA A 47 22.26 -27.22 28.33
C ALA A 47 22.38 -27.34 29.87
N ASP A 48 23.62 -27.29 30.35
CA ASP A 48 24.02 -27.27 31.76
C ASP A 48 24.12 -25.80 32.25
N PRO A 49 23.55 -25.41 33.42
CA PRO A 49 23.55 -24.01 33.86
C PRO A 49 24.55 -23.77 35.00
N GLU A 50 25.60 -22.96 34.79
CA GLU A 50 26.19 -22.14 35.86
C GLU A 50 27.13 -21.01 35.36
N ARG A 51 26.77 -19.78 35.77
CA ARG A 51 27.62 -18.69 36.32
C ARG A 51 28.65 -17.94 35.44
N ILE A 52 28.35 -16.66 35.14
CA ILE A 52 29.31 -15.54 35.21
C ILE A 52 28.58 -14.28 35.71
N ASP A 53 28.91 -13.83 36.92
CA ASP A 53 28.72 -12.45 37.38
C ASP A 53 30.00 -11.66 37.04
N ASP A 54 29.87 -10.45 36.47
CA ASP A 54 30.55 -9.24 36.97
C ASP A 54 30.23 -7.98 36.13
N MET A 55 30.19 -6.86 36.86
CA MET A 55 29.70 -5.53 36.51
C MET A 55 30.78 -4.60 35.90
N ASP A 56 30.27 -3.67 35.06
CA ASP A 56 30.62 -2.24 34.91
C ASP A 56 31.92 -1.81 34.17
N THR A 57 31.74 -1.07 33.07
CA THR A 57 32.22 0.33 32.94
C THR A 57 31.72 0.98 31.64
N GLY A 58 30.74 1.87 31.80
CA GLY A 58 30.42 3.05 30.99
C GLY A 58 30.72 3.13 29.49
N GLU A 59 29.63 3.14 28.69
CA GLU A 59 29.38 4.24 27.75
C GLU A 59 27.86 4.40 27.56
N GLU A 60 27.30 5.45 28.16
CA GLU A 60 25.86 5.71 28.17
C GLU A 60 25.47 6.41 26.86
N ILE A 61 25.10 5.62 25.84
CA ILE A 61 24.42 6.14 24.67
C ILE A 61 22.97 6.39 25.09
N VAL A 62 22.57 7.67 25.24
CA VAL A 62 21.16 8.01 25.51
C VAL A 62 20.34 7.80 24.23
N GLN A 63 20.09 6.53 23.91
CA GLN A 63 19.21 6.08 22.86
C GLN A 63 17.79 6.17 23.42
N GLY A 64 17.09 7.24 23.06
CA GLY A 64 15.71 7.51 23.51
C GLY A 64 14.85 6.26 23.36
N LYS A 65 14.35 5.75 24.49
CA LYS A 65 13.69 4.45 24.60
C LYS A 65 12.53 4.37 23.62
N CYS A 66 12.65 3.45 22.66
CA CYS A 66 11.59 3.15 21.72
C CYS A 66 10.28 2.82 22.42
N SER A 67 9.17 3.31 21.87
CA SER A 67 7.85 2.84 22.29
C SER A 67 7.82 1.33 22.09
N PRO A 68 7.47 0.52 23.11
CA PRO A 68 7.28 -0.92 22.93
C PRO A 68 6.09 -1.23 22.01
N ARG A 69 5.30 -0.21 21.67
CA ARG A 69 4.13 -0.28 20.81
C ARG A 69 4.17 0.87 19.80
N PRO A 70 5.04 0.80 18.79
CA PRO A 70 5.12 1.83 17.76
C PRO A 70 3.83 1.84 16.95
N ILE A 71 3.25 3.02 16.70
CA ILE A 71 1.91 3.12 16.10
C ILE A 71 1.91 3.04 14.57
N ASP A 72 3.09 3.20 13.95
CA ASP A 72 3.34 3.10 12.51
C ASP A 72 4.85 3.08 12.19
N CYS A 73 5.17 3.04 10.89
CA CYS A 73 6.55 3.01 10.38
C CYS A 73 7.36 4.28 10.69
N GLU A 74 6.72 5.41 10.96
CA GLU A 74 7.44 6.64 11.28
C GLU A 74 8.00 6.58 12.70
N GLU A 75 7.23 6.09 13.66
CA GLU A 75 7.74 5.86 15.02
C GLU A 75 8.88 4.81 15.01
N LEU A 76 8.76 3.75 14.19
CA LEU A 76 9.84 2.78 13.98
C LEU A 76 11.11 3.44 13.42
N LEU A 77 10.98 4.32 12.43
CA LEU A 77 12.12 5.05 11.87
C LEU A 77 12.76 6.00 12.91
N GLN A 78 11.95 6.76 13.65
CA GLN A 78 12.43 7.67 14.70
C GLN A 78 13.16 6.95 15.84
N CYS A 79 12.87 5.65 15.97
CA CYS A 79 13.49 4.66 16.83
C CYS A 79 14.84 4.13 16.34
N GLY A 80 15.28 4.52 15.14
CA GLY A 80 16.51 4.04 14.54
C GLY A 80 16.37 2.75 13.73
N LEU A 81 15.14 2.25 13.50
CA LEU A 81 14.91 1.14 12.57
C LEU A 81 14.81 1.71 11.16
N THR A 82 15.92 1.66 10.43
CA THR A 82 16.08 2.31 9.11
C THR A 82 16.06 1.34 7.93
N VAL A 83 15.79 0.06 8.16
CA VAL A 83 15.76 -0.95 7.10
C VAL A 83 14.32 -1.16 6.64
N SER A 84 14.06 -1.10 5.34
CA SER A 84 12.74 -1.44 4.79
C SER A 84 12.40 -2.91 5.05
N GLY A 85 11.16 -3.19 5.44
CA GLY A 85 10.78 -4.55 5.82
C GLY A 85 9.43 -4.66 6.50
N ILE A 86 9.10 -5.86 6.96
CA ILE A 86 7.85 -6.14 7.67
C ILE A 86 8.06 -5.86 9.16
N TYR A 87 7.19 -5.04 9.73
CA TYR A 87 7.21 -4.69 11.15
C TYR A 87 5.82 -4.80 11.77
N ARG A 88 5.78 -5.13 13.06
CA ARG A 88 4.57 -5.09 13.88
C ARG A 88 4.34 -3.69 14.41
N ILE A 89 3.12 -3.17 14.24
CA ILE A 89 2.70 -1.86 14.76
C ILE A 89 1.40 -1.96 15.58
N TYR A 90 1.13 -0.91 16.36
CA TYR A 90 0.02 -0.84 17.33
C TYR A 90 -0.72 0.49 17.21
N PRO A 91 -1.54 0.70 16.16
CA PRO A 91 -2.25 1.97 15.97
C PRO A 91 -3.13 2.34 17.15
N ARG A 92 -3.26 3.64 17.43
CA ARG A 92 -4.01 4.14 18.60
C ARG A 92 -5.51 3.90 18.47
N ASN A 93 -6.02 3.92 17.24
CA ASN A 93 -7.42 3.71 16.96
C ASN A 93 -7.75 2.21 17.15
N ARG A 94 -8.39 1.90 18.29
CA ARG A 94 -8.82 0.55 18.64
C ARG A 94 -10.10 0.18 17.88
N VAL A 95 -10.01 0.03 16.57
CA VAL A 95 -10.99 -0.80 15.86
C VAL A 95 -10.90 -2.20 16.51
N ASN A 96 -12.07 -2.69 16.92
CA ASN A 96 -12.37 -3.50 18.10
C ASN A 96 -11.61 -4.84 18.28
N SER A 97 -10.64 -5.16 17.44
CA SER A 97 -10.03 -6.50 17.34
C SER A 97 -8.51 -6.54 17.51
N TRP A 98 -7.76 -5.47 17.22
CA TRP A 98 -6.29 -5.53 17.25
C TRP A 98 -5.68 -5.15 18.59
N GLY A 99 -6.30 -4.25 19.35
CA GLY A 99 -5.95 -3.89 20.73
C GLY A 99 -4.46 -4.01 21.07
N ASP A 100 -4.14 -4.95 21.97
CA ASP A 100 -2.78 -5.23 22.42
C ASP A 100 -2.00 -6.18 21.49
N ALA A 101 -2.66 -6.81 20.52
CA ALA A 101 -2.00 -7.66 19.54
C ALA A 101 -1.28 -6.82 18.47
N GLY A 102 -1.86 -5.71 18.02
CA GLY A 102 -1.35 -4.95 16.87
C GLY A 102 -1.56 -5.68 15.54
N PHE A 103 -0.86 -5.26 14.49
CA PHE A 103 -0.80 -5.97 13.20
C PHE A 103 0.50 -5.64 12.43
N ASP A 104 0.85 -6.50 11.48
CA ASP A 104 2.04 -6.33 10.66
C ASP A 104 1.77 -5.39 9.47
N VAL A 105 2.80 -4.65 9.09
CA VAL A 105 2.82 -3.75 7.93
C VAL A 105 4.18 -3.84 7.22
N TYR A 106 4.23 -3.49 5.94
CA TYR A 106 5.50 -3.21 5.28
C TYR A 106 5.87 -1.74 5.48
N CYS A 107 7.06 -1.50 6.02
CA CYS A 107 7.65 -0.19 6.16
C CYS A 107 8.66 0.06 5.04
N ASP A 108 8.45 1.16 4.32
CA ASP A 108 9.44 1.73 3.42
C ASP A 108 10.21 2.82 4.18
N MET A 109 11.47 2.50 4.47
CA MET A 109 12.40 3.33 5.23
C MET A 109 13.36 4.12 4.33
N ASP A 110 13.22 4.00 3.00
CA ASP A 110 14.18 4.54 2.04
C ASP A 110 13.59 5.75 1.28
N THR A 111 12.34 5.64 0.81
CA THR A 111 11.73 6.65 -0.07
C THR A 111 11.51 7.97 0.65
N ASP A 112 12.03 9.08 0.10
CA ASP A 112 11.78 10.44 0.60
C ASP A 112 12.02 10.59 2.13
N GLY A 113 13.11 9.99 2.62
CA GLY A 113 13.47 10.00 4.05
C GLY A 113 12.79 8.91 4.91
N GLY A 114 12.01 8.02 4.30
CA GLY A 114 11.51 6.80 4.96
C GLY A 114 10.32 6.99 5.90
N GLY A 115 10.04 5.96 6.71
CA GLY A 115 8.96 5.98 7.70
C GLY A 115 7.56 5.84 7.08
N TRP A 116 7.49 5.35 5.84
CA TRP A 116 6.23 5.13 5.14
C TRP A 116 5.63 3.79 5.50
N THR A 117 4.33 3.77 5.79
CA THR A 117 3.55 2.55 5.96
C THR A 117 2.86 2.21 4.64
N VAL A 118 3.26 1.12 3.99
CA VAL A 118 2.69 0.71 2.69
C VAL A 118 1.32 0.08 2.91
N ILE A 119 0.30 0.59 2.22
CA ILE A 119 -1.10 0.16 2.33
C ILE A 119 -1.59 -0.63 1.11
N GLN A 120 -0.89 -0.52 -0.02
CA GLN A 120 -1.12 -1.29 -1.24
C GLN A 120 0.20 -1.46 -1.99
N ARG A 121 0.41 -2.64 -2.59
CA ARG A 121 1.52 -2.89 -3.52
C ARG A 121 1.05 -3.74 -4.69
N ARG A 122 1.49 -3.39 -5.90
CA ARG A 122 1.43 -4.18 -7.13
C ARG A 122 2.80 -4.21 -7.82
N ASP A 123 3.21 -5.35 -8.34
CA ASP A 123 4.36 -5.49 -9.26
C ASP A 123 4.24 -6.80 -10.06
N ASP A 124 5.19 -7.09 -10.96
CA ASP A 124 5.19 -8.30 -11.77
C ASP A 124 5.71 -9.52 -10.99
N PHE A 125 5.01 -9.88 -9.90
CA PHE A 125 5.32 -11.02 -9.05
C PHE A 125 4.78 -12.36 -9.58
N GLY A 126 4.23 -12.37 -10.80
CA GLY A 126 3.61 -13.57 -11.38
C GLY A 126 2.24 -13.94 -10.80
N THR A 127 1.59 -13.03 -10.06
CA THR A 127 0.21 -13.22 -9.57
C THR A 127 -0.80 -13.19 -10.73
N ASN A 128 -1.96 -13.84 -10.53
CA ASN A 128 -3.04 -13.83 -11.52
C ASN A 128 -3.50 -12.39 -11.81
N SER A 129 -3.84 -12.11 -13.07
CA SER A 129 -4.20 -10.75 -13.50
C SER A 129 -5.41 -10.18 -12.76
N ASP A 130 -6.34 -11.04 -12.33
CA ASP A 130 -7.56 -10.70 -11.60
C ASP A 130 -7.41 -10.82 -10.07
N PHE A 131 -6.19 -10.95 -9.54
CA PHE A 131 -5.94 -11.16 -8.11
C PHE A 131 -6.64 -10.13 -7.21
N PHE A 132 -6.77 -8.87 -7.66
CA PHE A 132 -7.45 -7.78 -6.93
C PHE A 132 -8.97 -7.71 -7.17
N PHE A 133 -9.55 -8.55 -8.03
CA PHE A 133 -10.99 -8.58 -8.29
C PHE A 133 -11.76 -9.32 -7.18
N LYS A 134 -11.69 -8.79 -5.96
CA LYS A 134 -12.25 -9.39 -4.73
C LYS A 134 -13.50 -8.66 -4.24
N GLY A 135 -14.20 -9.31 -3.31
CA GLY A 135 -15.39 -8.76 -2.65
C GLY A 135 -15.09 -7.87 -1.44
N TRP A 136 -16.15 -7.33 -0.85
CA TRP A 136 -16.09 -6.34 0.23
C TRP A 136 -15.30 -6.84 1.43
N GLN A 137 -15.57 -8.07 1.89
CA GLN A 137 -14.88 -8.64 3.05
C GLN A 137 -13.36 -8.73 2.85
N SER A 138 -12.90 -9.09 1.65
CA SER A 138 -11.47 -9.14 1.37
C SER A 138 -10.84 -7.76 1.45
N TYR A 139 -11.47 -6.74 0.86
CA TYR A 139 -10.97 -5.37 0.95
C TYR A 139 -11.07 -4.78 2.36
N LYS A 140 -12.08 -5.17 3.14
CA LYS A 140 -12.22 -4.80 4.55
C LYS A 140 -11.07 -5.31 5.41
N PHE A 141 -10.79 -6.62 5.34
CA PHE A 141 -9.80 -7.27 6.22
C PHE A 141 -8.37 -7.21 5.68
N GLY A 142 -8.20 -7.04 4.37
CA GLY A 142 -6.92 -7.12 3.68
C GLY A 142 -6.66 -8.49 3.07
N PHE A 143 -5.74 -8.55 2.13
CA PHE A 143 -5.34 -9.76 1.42
C PHE A 143 -3.96 -9.60 0.78
N GLY A 144 -3.34 -10.72 0.42
CA GLY A 144 -2.02 -10.75 -0.20
C GLY A 144 -0.90 -10.99 0.80
N ASP A 145 0.33 -10.74 0.35
CA ASP A 145 1.56 -10.97 1.11
C ASP A 145 2.43 -9.72 1.01
N PHE A 146 3.03 -9.29 2.11
CA PHE A 146 3.85 -8.09 2.15
C PHE A 146 5.14 -8.19 1.33
N ASN A 147 5.55 -9.38 0.90
CA ASN A 147 6.67 -9.57 -0.03
C ASN A 147 6.23 -9.50 -1.51
N PHE A 148 4.92 -9.49 -1.80
CA PHE A 148 4.35 -9.53 -3.14
C PHE A 148 3.24 -8.48 -3.29
N ASP A 149 2.18 -8.78 -4.05
CA ASP A 149 1.00 -7.92 -4.13
C ASP A 149 0.14 -8.03 -2.85
N PHE A 150 -0.31 -6.89 -2.33
CA PHE A 150 -1.24 -6.87 -1.20
C PHE A 150 -2.12 -5.62 -1.13
N TRP A 151 -3.22 -5.76 -0.40
CA TRP A 151 -4.05 -4.68 0.11
C TRP A 151 -4.12 -4.81 1.63
N LEU A 152 -3.74 -3.76 2.37
CA LEU A 152 -3.61 -3.82 3.82
C LEU A 152 -4.95 -4.11 4.53
N GLY A 153 -6.06 -3.62 3.98
CA GLY A 153 -7.40 -3.76 4.53
C GLY A 153 -7.98 -2.41 4.96
N ASN A 154 -9.24 -2.14 4.58
CA ASN A 154 -9.89 -0.85 4.80
C ASN A 154 -10.04 -0.51 6.29
N ASP A 155 -10.29 -1.51 7.16
CA ASP A 155 -10.37 -1.25 8.60
C ASP A 155 -9.00 -0.81 9.16
N LYS A 156 -7.89 -1.36 8.64
CA LYS A 156 -6.53 -0.99 9.05
C LYS A 156 -6.15 0.39 8.51
N ILE A 157 -6.51 0.69 7.25
CA ILE A 157 -6.29 2.00 6.62
C ILE A 157 -7.08 3.08 7.35
N PHE A 158 -8.33 2.81 7.74
CA PHE A 158 -9.13 3.67 8.60
C PHE A 158 -8.42 3.95 9.93
N ALA A 159 -7.99 2.90 10.63
CA ALA A 159 -7.32 3.04 11.93
C ALA A 159 -6.04 3.89 11.84
N LEU A 160 -5.21 3.65 10.82
CA LEU A 160 -3.95 4.37 10.61
C LEU A 160 -4.17 5.82 10.20
N SER A 161 -5.04 6.08 9.23
CA SER A 161 -5.24 7.44 8.71
C SER A 161 -6.01 8.37 9.67
N ASN A 162 -6.77 7.80 10.61
CA ASN A 162 -7.50 8.57 11.63
C ASN A 162 -6.74 8.73 12.96
N GLN A 163 -5.55 8.11 13.12
CA GLN A 163 -4.75 8.31 14.34
C GLN A 163 -3.95 9.62 14.33
N ARG A 164 -3.64 10.13 13.12
CA ARG A 164 -2.94 11.40 12.88
C ARG A 164 -3.14 11.85 11.43
N ARG A 165 -3.05 13.17 11.19
CA ARG A 165 -3.08 13.73 9.83
C ARG A 165 -1.98 13.08 8.99
N SER A 166 -2.38 12.47 7.90
CA SER A 166 -1.49 11.65 7.07
C SER A 166 -1.43 12.18 5.65
N THR A 167 -0.26 12.04 5.05
CA THR A 167 -0.05 12.22 3.61
C THR A 167 -0.12 10.86 2.95
N LEU A 168 -0.91 10.75 1.87
CA LEU A 168 -0.90 9.59 0.99
C LEU A 168 0.08 9.84 -0.15
N ARG A 169 0.98 8.90 -0.38
CA ARG A 169 1.91 8.88 -1.50
C ARG A 169 1.63 7.69 -2.41
N PHE A 170 1.71 7.95 -3.70
CA PHE A 170 1.72 6.97 -4.78
C PHE A 170 3.11 6.95 -5.41
N ASP A 171 3.72 5.78 -5.52
CA ASP A 171 4.92 5.55 -6.32
C ASP A 171 4.58 4.58 -7.46
N LEU A 172 4.78 5.02 -8.70
CA LEU A 172 4.37 4.29 -9.89
C LEU A 172 5.57 4.06 -10.82
N LEU A 173 5.58 2.91 -11.49
CA LEU A 173 6.58 2.55 -12.52
C LEU A 173 5.86 1.89 -13.70
N ASP A 174 6.23 2.26 -14.91
CA ASP A 174 5.74 1.60 -16.13
C ASP A 174 6.66 0.45 -16.59
N PHE A 175 6.34 -0.20 -17.71
CA PHE A 175 7.16 -1.28 -18.27
C PHE A 175 8.37 -0.77 -19.08
N GLU A 176 8.39 0.50 -19.46
CA GLU A 176 9.51 1.17 -20.11
C GLU A 176 10.57 1.65 -19.10
N GLY A 177 10.27 1.62 -17.81
CA GLY A 177 11.16 2.01 -16.72
C GLY A 177 11.04 3.48 -16.31
N GLU A 178 10.02 4.20 -16.79
CA GLU A 178 9.72 5.55 -16.30
C GLU A 178 8.97 5.44 -14.97
N ASP A 179 9.46 6.16 -13.97
CA ASP A 179 8.83 6.27 -12.66
C ASP A 179 8.20 7.64 -12.43
N GLY A 180 7.29 7.70 -11.46
CA GLY A 180 6.72 8.96 -11.03
C GLY A 180 5.90 8.81 -9.76
N TYR A 181 5.65 9.95 -9.11
CA TYR A 181 4.95 9.98 -7.84
C TYR A 181 3.88 11.07 -7.78
N ALA A 182 2.90 10.83 -6.91
CA ALA A 182 1.89 11.79 -6.49
C ALA A 182 1.70 11.71 -4.97
N THR A 183 1.47 12.84 -4.33
CA THR A 183 1.12 12.95 -2.92
C THR A 183 -0.15 13.75 -2.72
N TYR A 184 -0.93 13.38 -1.73
CA TYR A 184 -2.09 14.12 -1.25
C TYR A 184 -1.97 14.29 0.25
N ASP A 185 -1.95 15.53 0.72
CA ASP A 185 -2.02 15.83 2.15
C ASP A 185 -3.42 15.49 2.68
N ASP A 186 -3.59 15.45 4.01
CA ASP A 186 -4.89 15.24 4.67
C ASP A 186 -5.68 14.02 4.19
N PHE A 187 -4.96 12.95 3.88
CA PHE A 187 -5.56 11.68 3.54
C PHE A 187 -6.15 11.02 4.78
N TYR A 188 -7.43 10.69 4.70
CA TYR A 188 -8.07 9.72 5.58
C TYR A 188 -9.26 9.07 4.90
N VAL A 189 -9.71 7.97 5.49
CA VAL A 189 -10.97 7.32 5.10
C VAL A 189 -11.93 7.31 6.28
N ASP A 190 -13.23 7.38 6.04
CA ASP A 190 -14.23 7.17 7.09
C ASP A 190 -14.32 5.66 7.46
N ASP A 191 -15.16 5.34 8.44
CA ASP A 191 -15.43 3.95 8.84
C ASP A 191 -16.29 3.17 7.82
N GLU A 192 -16.54 1.89 8.11
CA GLU A 192 -17.38 1.03 7.26
C GLU A 192 -18.83 1.53 7.12
N ASN A 193 -19.39 2.16 8.16
CA ASN A 193 -20.76 2.67 8.14
C ASN A 193 -20.91 3.81 7.14
N GLN A 194 -19.85 4.58 6.93
CA GLN A 194 -19.76 5.60 5.89
C GLN A 194 -19.25 5.05 4.55
N GLY A 195 -18.95 3.74 4.46
CA GLY A 195 -18.48 3.07 3.25
C GLY A 195 -17.02 3.35 2.93
N TYR A 196 -16.19 3.56 3.96
CA TYR A 196 -14.77 3.93 3.81
C TYR A 196 -14.55 5.14 2.91
N ARG A 197 -15.41 6.16 3.02
CA ARG A 197 -15.37 7.34 2.17
C ARG A 197 -13.99 7.99 2.20
N LEU A 198 -13.45 8.30 1.03
CA LEU A 198 -12.14 8.94 0.86
C LEU A 198 -12.19 10.43 1.16
N HIS A 199 -11.16 10.93 1.83
CA HIS A 199 -10.89 12.36 1.99
C HIS A 199 -9.45 12.65 1.56
N LEU A 200 -9.27 13.72 0.79
CA LEU A 200 -7.98 14.19 0.26
C LEU A 200 -7.89 15.70 0.41
N GLY A 201 -6.69 16.17 0.78
CA GLY A 201 -6.25 17.56 0.69
C GLY A 201 -5.53 17.85 -0.63
N ASP A 202 -4.47 18.65 -0.54
CA ASP A 202 -3.78 19.20 -1.70
C ASP A 202 -2.87 18.18 -2.40
N TYR A 203 -2.89 18.22 -3.73
CA TYR A 203 -2.05 17.43 -4.61
C TYR A 203 -0.65 18.05 -4.78
N ARG A 204 0.38 17.19 -4.80
CA ARG A 204 1.72 17.50 -5.35
C ARG A 204 2.23 16.27 -6.11
N GLY A 205 3.05 16.44 -7.13
CA GLY A 205 3.63 15.31 -7.87
C GLY A 205 3.97 15.64 -9.31
N VAL A 206 4.43 14.62 -10.03
CA VAL A 206 4.95 14.74 -11.41
C VAL A 206 4.14 13.97 -12.45
N ILE A 207 3.15 13.17 -12.01
CA ILE A 207 2.33 12.27 -12.86
C ILE A 207 0.93 12.82 -13.17
N GLY A 208 0.68 14.10 -12.89
CA GLY A 208 -0.63 14.74 -13.02
C GLY A 208 -1.66 14.27 -11.98
N ASP A 209 -2.59 15.15 -11.62
CA ASP A 209 -3.63 14.86 -10.63
C ASP A 209 -4.79 14.07 -11.26
N SER A 210 -4.80 12.75 -11.06
CA SER A 210 -5.94 11.90 -11.43
C SER A 210 -6.79 11.46 -10.25
N PHE A 211 -6.33 11.62 -9.00
CA PHE A 211 -7.05 11.05 -7.87
C PHE A 211 -8.05 12.01 -7.22
N LYS A 212 -7.94 13.32 -7.46
CA LYS A 212 -8.85 14.33 -6.88
C LYS A 212 -10.33 14.10 -7.21
N GLY A 213 -10.65 13.58 -8.39
CA GLY A 213 -12.03 13.24 -8.79
C GLY A 213 -12.67 12.09 -7.99
N HIS A 214 -11.87 11.37 -7.20
CA HIS A 214 -12.30 10.31 -6.29
C HIS A 214 -12.55 10.83 -4.86
N ASN A 215 -12.20 12.08 -4.56
CA ASN A 215 -12.40 12.65 -3.24
C ASN A 215 -13.89 12.63 -2.85
N LEU A 216 -14.20 12.32 -1.60
CA LEU A 216 -15.54 12.16 -1.03
C LEU A 216 -16.37 10.98 -1.58
N CYS A 217 -15.81 10.15 -2.46
CA CYS A 217 -16.45 8.92 -2.94
C CYS A 217 -16.33 7.79 -1.91
N LYS A 218 -17.34 6.92 -1.89
CA LYS A 218 -17.33 5.70 -1.08
C LYS A 218 -16.57 4.60 -1.82
N PHE A 219 -16.03 3.65 -1.06
CA PHE A 219 -15.41 2.47 -1.62
C PHE A 219 -16.47 1.54 -2.21
N SER A 220 -16.22 0.95 -3.38
CA SER A 220 -17.08 -0.05 -4.02
C SER A 220 -16.28 -1.30 -4.38
N THR A 221 -16.94 -2.45 -4.35
CA THR A 221 -16.41 -3.75 -4.75
C THR A 221 -17.41 -4.49 -5.63
N ARG A 222 -17.00 -5.62 -6.21
CA ARG A 222 -17.85 -6.41 -7.12
C ARG A 222 -19.21 -6.83 -6.53
N ASP A 223 -19.30 -6.88 -5.21
CA ASP A 223 -20.45 -7.32 -4.41
C ASP A 223 -21.06 -6.21 -3.53
N ARG A 224 -20.53 -4.98 -3.58
CA ARG A 224 -21.10 -3.82 -2.87
C ARG A 224 -20.89 -2.55 -3.69
N ASP A 225 -21.99 -2.08 -4.28
CA ASP A 225 -22.03 -0.86 -5.09
C ASP A 225 -22.34 0.35 -4.21
N ASN A 226 -21.37 1.24 -4.05
CA ASN A 226 -21.52 2.52 -3.37
C ASN A 226 -21.08 3.69 -4.27
N ASP A 227 -20.90 3.46 -5.57
CA ASP A 227 -20.37 4.49 -6.48
C ASP A 227 -21.46 5.47 -6.94
N ASN A 228 -21.08 6.51 -7.68
CA ASN A 228 -22.00 7.56 -8.12
C ASN A 228 -22.59 7.27 -9.51
N ASN A 229 -22.25 6.14 -10.14
CA ASN A 229 -22.84 5.73 -11.40
C ASN A 229 -24.25 5.16 -11.15
N ARG A 230 -25.23 5.63 -11.93
CA ARG A 230 -26.63 5.23 -11.77
C ARG A 230 -27.03 3.99 -12.56
N TYR A 231 -26.16 3.52 -13.45
CA TYR A 231 -26.49 2.55 -14.48
C TYR A 231 -25.73 1.24 -14.35
N GLN A 232 -24.57 1.24 -13.69
CA GLN A 232 -23.69 0.08 -13.58
C GLN A 232 -22.84 0.18 -12.31
N ASN A 233 -22.48 -0.97 -11.76
CA ASN A 233 -21.48 -1.06 -10.71
C ASN A 233 -20.08 -0.92 -11.33
N CYS A 234 -19.39 0.17 -11.04
CA CYS A 234 -18.07 0.46 -11.58
C CYS A 234 -17.05 -0.63 -11.23
N ALA A 235 -17.12 -1.23 -10.04
CA ALA A 235 -16.20 -2.29 -9.63
C ALA A 235 -16.38 -3.56 -10.46
N LEU A 236 -17.60 -3.89 -10.91
CA LEU A 236 -17.84 -5.00 -11.84
C LEU A 236 -17.29 -4.71 -13.24
N VAL A 237 -17.38 -3.46 -13.70
CA VAL A 237 -16.89 -3.06 -15.03
C VAL A 237 -15.36 -3.01 -15.07
N TYR A 238 -14.74 -2.36 -14.08
CA TYR A 238 -13.30 -2.06 -14.05
C TYR A 238 -12.47 -2.96 -13.12
N LYS A 239 -13.08 -4.04 -12.61
CA LYS A 239 -12.41 -5.23 -12.08
C LYS A 239 -11.50 -5.02 -10.86
N GLY A 240 -11.81 -4.03 -10.03
CA GLY A 240 -11.09 -3.75 -8.79
C GLY A 240 -12.00 -3.23 -7.69
N GLY A 241 -11.51 -3.19 -6.45
CA GLY A 241 -12.13 -2.44 -5.36
C GLY A 241 -11.50 -1.06 -5.25
N TRP A 242 -12.32 0.00 -5.31
CA TRP A 242 -11.81 1.38 -5.33
C TRP A 242 -12.86 2.39 -4.87
N TRP A 243 -12.44 3.62 -4.60
CA TRP A 243 -13.33 4.77 -4.40
C TRP A 243 -13.87 5.28 -5.74
N TYR A 244 -14.66 4.47 -6.43
CA TYR A 244 -15.21 4.82 -7.74
C TYR A 244 -16.18 6.01 -7.63
N ASN A 245 -16.10 6.89 -8.64
CA ASN A 245 -17.06 7.96 -8.87
C ASN A 245 -17.99 7.56 -10.02
N ASN A 246 -17.76 8.06 -11.23
CA ASN A 246 -18.49 7.69 -12.44
C ASN A 246 -17.56 7.61 -13.68
N CYS A 247 -16.65 6.64 -13.79
CA CYS A 247 -16.31 5.64 -12.78
C CYS A 247 -14.94 5.92 -12.15
N HIS A 248 -13.90 6.15 -12.94
CA HIS A 248 -12.59 6.45 -12.40
C HIS A 248 -11.70 7.23 -13.36
N THR A 249 -10.65 7.81 -12.78
CA THR A 249 -9.46 8.31 -13.45
C THR A 249 -8.17 7.65 -12.91
N VAL A 250 -8.29 6.90 -11.80
CA VAL A 250 -7.26 6.01 -11.24
C VAL A 250 -7.91 4.66 -10.90
N ASN A 251 -7.26 3.56 -11.26
CA ASN A 251 -7.71 2.20 -10.93
C ASN A 251 -6.53 1.27 -10.60
N LEU A 252 -5.77 1.56 -9.55
CA LEU A 252 -4.56 0.77 -9.22
C LEU A 252 -4.86 -0.67 -8.76
N ASN A 253 -6.13 -0.94 -8.46
CA ASN A 253 -6.64 -2.25 -8.06
C ASN A 253 -7.32 -3.01 -9.21
N GLY A 254 -7.21 -2.51 -10.46
CA GLY A 254 -7.70 -3.19 -11.65
C GLY A 254 -6.86 -4.41 -12.05
N LEU A 255 -7.16 -4.94 -13.24
CA LEU A 255 -6.48 -6.08 -13.82
C LEU A 255 -5.00 -5.77 -14.10
N TYR A 256 -4.13 -6.73 -13.76
CA TYR A 256 -2.72 -6.65 -14.10
C TYR A 256 -2.51 -7.09 -15.56
N LEU A 257 -2.49 -6.12 -16.49
CA LEU A 257 -2.53 -6.36 -17.94
C LEU A 257 -1.19 -6.11 -18.64
N ARG A 258 -0.13 -5.82 -17.87
CA ARG A 258 1.25 -5.69 -18.34
C ARG A 258 1.45 -4.70 -19.50
N GLY A 259 1.29 -3.41 -19.22
CA GLY A 259 1.51 -2.35 -20.20
C GLY A 259 0.28 -2.10 -21.07
N ARG A 260 0.49 -1.87 -22.38
CA ARG A 260 -0.60 -1.49 -23.30
C ARG A 260 -1.61 -2.63 -23.48
N HIS A 261 -2.90 -2.30 -23.45
CA HIS A 261 -4.00 -3.26 -23.63
C HIS A 261 -5.19 -2.71 -24.44
N ASP A 262 -5.95 -3.61 -25.08
CA ASP A 262 -7.06 -3.27 -25.98
C ASP A 262 -8.41 -3.06 -25.27
N THR A 263 -8.54 -3.55 -24.04
CA THR A 263 -9.71 -3.30 -23.19
C THR A 263 -9.71 -1.86 -22.66
N TYR A 264 -10.88 -1.37 -22.27
CA TYR A 264 -11.01 0.03 -21.81
C TYR A 264 -10.97 0.13 -20.29
N ALA A 265 -9.92 0.76 -19.76
CA ALA A 265 -9.81 1.25 -18.39
C ALA A 265 -9.98 0.21 -17.26
N ASP A 266 -9.85 -1.07 -17.55
CA ASP A 266 -9.96 -2.17 -16.58
C ASP A 266 -8.61 -2.64 -16.04
N GLY A 267 -7.52 -1.97 -16.42
CA GLY A 267 -6.16 -2.24 -15.97
C GLY A 267 -5.76 -1.48 -14.71
N VAL A 268 -4.47 -1.59 -14.33
CA VAL A 268 -3.81 -0.76 -13.31
C VAL A 268 -3.53 0.63 -13.89
N ASN A 269 -4.54 1.50 -13.93
CA ASN A 269 -4.49 2.75 -14.69
C ASN A 269 -4.26 4.00 -13.83
N TRP A 270 -3.52 4.97 -14.37
CA TRP A 270 -3.45 6.36 -13.91
C TRP A 270 -3.61 7.31 -15.11
N TYR A 271 -4.79 7.93 -15.24
CA TYR A 271 -5.21 8.57 -16.49
C TYR A 271 -4.29 9.71 -16.94
N ALA A 272 -3.97 10.65 -16.06
CA ALA A 272 -3.17 11.84 -16.42
C ALA A 272 -1.73 11.51 -16.84
N TRP A 273 -1.25 10.28 -16.57
CA TRP A 273 0.11 9.86 -16.91
C TRP A 273 0.16 8.95 -18.14
N LYS A 274 -0.56 7.82 -18.12
CA LYS A 274 -0.51 6.80 -19.19
C LYS A 274 -1.87 6.51 -19.83
N GLY A 275 -2.92 7.25 -19.47
CA GLY A 275 -4.27 7.09 -20.01
C GLY A 275 -4.98 5.81 -19.52
N PHE A 276 -6.02 5.40 -20.26
CA PHE A 276 -6.90 4.28 -19.90
C PHE A 276 -6.56 2.94 -20.55
N ARG A 277 -5.54 2.90 -21.42
CA ARG A 277 -5.17 1.72 -22.21
C ARG A 277 -3.76 1.24 -21.91
N TYR A 278 -3.27 1.56 -20.72
CA TYR A 278 -1.97 1.18 -20.23
C TYR A 278 -2.07 0.78 -18.76
N SER A 279 -1.69 -0.44 -18.44
CA SER A 279 -1.68 -1.04 -17.11
C SER A 279 -0.25 -0.99 -16.55
N LEU A 280 -0.07 -0.22 -15.48
CA LEU A 280 1.23 0.04 -14.87
C LEU A 280 1.90 -1.23 -14.34
N ARG A 281 3.23 -1.21 -14.30
CA ARG A 281 4.03 -2.32 -13.79
C ARG A 281 4.03 -2.36 -12.27
N LYS A 282 4.56 -1.30 -11.63
CA LYS A 282 4.63 -1.21 -10.16
C LYS A 282 3.72 -0.09 -9.68
N THR A 283 2.99 -0.37 -8.61
CA THR A 283 2.28 0.67 -7.85
C THR A 283 2.46 0.43 -6.37
N GLU A 284 2.80 1.46 -5.61
CA GLU A 284 2.70 1.43 -4.16
C GLU A 284 1.87 2.61 -3.68
N MET A 285 0.92 2.34 -2.78
CA MET A 285 0.27 3.36 -1.97
C MET A 285 0.84 3.29 -0.56
N LYS A 286 1.27 4.42 -0.01
CA LYS A 286 1.89 4.46 1.31
C LYS A 286 1.54 5.75 2.06
N ILE A 287 1.47 5.68 3.39
CA ILE A 287 1.08 6.79 4.24
C ILE A 287 2.14 7.10 5.30
N ARG A 288 2.27 8.39 5.65
CA ARG A 288 3.16 8.93 6.68
C ARG A 288 2.53 10.22 7.23
N SER A 289 2.89 10.68 8.44
CA SER A 289 2.31 11.93 8.94
C SER A 289 2.68 13.11 8.06
N THR A 290 1.73 14.03 7.91
CA THR A 290 1.97 15.33 7.25
C THR A 290 2.98 16.19 8.00
N THR A 291 3.17 15.96 9.31
CA THR A 291 4.16 16.69 10.13
C THR A 291 5.49 15.94 10.24
N PHE A 292 5.79 15.00 9.33
CA PHE A 292 7.04 14.27 9.37
C PHE A 292 8.22 15.23 9.31
N LEU A 293 9.08 15.14 10.32
CA LEU A 293 10.38 15.79 10.35
C LEU A 293 11.41 14.66 10.23
N SER A 294 12.09 14.57 9.10
CA SER A 294 13.28 13.73 9.02
C SER A 294 14.26 14.27 10.06
N LYS A 295 14.59 13.49 11.11
CA LYS A 295 15.72 13.85 11.97
C LYS A 295 16.94 13.97 11.04
N PRO A 296 17.64 15.12 10.99
CA PRO A 296 18.86 15.21 10.21
C PRO A 296 19.81 14.13 10.76
N PHE A 297 20.14 13.15 9.91
CA PHE A 297 21.15 12.16 10.22
C PHE A 297 22.49 12.92 10.33
N ASN A 298 22.95 13.13 11.56
CA ASN A 298 24.25 13.71 11.93
C ASN A 298 24.83 14.77 10.96
N GLU A 299 24.54 16.05 11.20
CA GLU A 299 25.56 17.07 10.94
C GLU A 299 26.76 16.74 11.84
N PRO A 300 27.98 16.54 11.31
CA PRO A 300 29.15 16.39 12.16
C PRO A 300 29.30 17.68 12.97
N PHE A 301 29.42 17.55 14.30
CA PHE A 301 29.74 18.65 15.20
C PHE A 301 30.87 19.49 14.61
N GLN A 302 30.57 20.69 14.12
CA GLN A 302 31.60 21.68 13.89
C GLN A 302 32.19 22.03 15.25
N MET A 303 33.42 21.58 15.50
CA MET A 303 34.21 22.05 16.63
C MET A 303 34.39 23.56 16.46
N VAL A 304 33.60 24.33 17.20
CA VAL A 304 33.84 25.76 17.40
C VAL A 304 35.12 25.87 18.21
N THR A 305 36.25 26.13 17.54
CA THR A 305 37.49 26.49 18.23
C THR A 305 37.26 27.83 18.93
N PRO A 306 37.50 27.94 20.25
CA PRO A 306 37.37 29.22 20.94
C PRO A 306 38.41 30.20 20.40
N ALA A 307 37.96 31.43 20.15
CA ALA A 307 38.84 32.53 19.75
C ALA A 307 39.91 32.77 20.84
N PRO A 308 41.16 33.11 20.46
CA PRO A 308 42.18 33.43 21.44
C PRO A 308 41.78 34.72 22.17
N ALA A 309 41.82 34.66 23.50
CA ALA A 309 41.62 35.83 24.35
C ALA A 309 42.69 36.89 24.03
N GLN A 310 42.25 38.13 23.83
CA GLN A 310 43.08 39.34 23.89
C GLN A 310 42.88 40.02 25.23
#